data_AF-A0A7X9A5E0-F1
#
_entry.id   AF-A0A7X9A5E0-F1
#
_cell.length_a   1.000
_cell.length_b   1.000
_cell.length_c   1.000
_cell.angle_alpha   90.00
_cell.angle_beta   90.00
_cell.angle_gamma   90.00
#
_symmetry.space_group_name_H-M   'P 1'
#
loop_
_entity.id
_entity.type
_entity.pdbx_description
1 polymer ?
#
loop_
_entity_poly.entity_id
_entity_poly.type
_entity_poly.pdbx_seq_one_letter_code
_entity_poly.pdbx_strand_id
1 'polypeptide(L)'
;MIAGLASLGLPGLYNFVAEFAIFTGAIQVFPVRAVISIFAIVVTAIYVLRVMMKVFFGPRNPRWDELQDAKGVEIVPFVILSGTLILFGVMPDLLMNMIDNGVIPLAEKLAAFKMGGIF
;
A
#
# COMPACT_ATOMS: atom_id res chain seq x y z
N MET A 1 9.77 -5.20 -10.15
CA MET A 1 8.36 -5.58 -10.42
C MET A 1 7.53 -5.67 -9.15
N ILE A 2 7.97 -6.40 -8.11
CA ILE A 2 7.23 -6.57 -6.83
C ILE A 2 6.78 -5.23 -6.22
N ALA A 3 7.69 -4.25 -6.10
CA ALA A 3 7.34 -2.93 -5.58
C ALA A 3 6.26 -2.21 -6.41
N GLY A 4 6.31 -2.35 -7.74
CA GLY A 4 5.26 -1.82 -8.63
C GLY A 4 3.92 -2.51 -8.39
N LEU A 5 3.90 -3.83 -8.28
CA LEU A 5 2.69 -4.59 -7.94
C LEU A 5 2.15 -4.24 -6.54
N ALA A 6 3.03 -3.97 -5.57
CA ALA A 6 2.63 -3.50 -4.25
C ALA A 6 1.94 -2.13 -4.33
N SER A 7 2.49 -1.19 -5.10
CA SER A 7 1.89 0.14 -5.34
C SER A 7 0.54 0.08 -6.03
N LEU A 8 0.22 -1.00 -6.74
CA LEU A 8 -1.08 -1.21 -7.39
C LEU A 8 -2.17 -1.72 -6.44
N GLY A 9 -1.82 -2.03 -5.18
CA GLY A 9 -2.75 -2.67 -4.25
C GLY A 9 -3.05 -4.12 -4.62
N LEU A 10 -2.07 -4.89 -5.11
CA LEU A 10 -2.27 -6.31 -5.39
C LEU A 10 -2.58 -7.07 -4.08
N PRO A 11 -3.61 -7.93 -4.05
CA PRO A 11 -3.88 -8.79 -2.90
C PRO A 11 -2.66 -9.64 -2.51
N GLY A 12 -2.40 -9.73 -1.20
CA GLY A 12 -1.22 -10.42 -0.66
C GLY A 12 0.02 -9.53 -0.48
N LEU A 13 -0.07 -8.23 -0.79
CA LEU A 13 0.95 -7.22 -0.49
C LEU A 13 0.40 -6.19 0.51
N TYR A 14 1.28 -5.60 1.31
CA TYR A 14 0.90 -4.74 2.45
C TYR A 14 -0.07 -3.59 2.08
N ASN A 15 0.08 -2.98 0.90
CA ASN A 15 -0.70 -1.80 0.51
C ASN A 15 -2.18 -2.16 0.31
N PHE A 16 -2.48 -3.34 -0.21
CA PHE A 16 -3.86 -3.82 -0.35
C PHE A 16 -4.55 -3.94 1.01
N VAL A 17 -3.85 -4.48 2.01
CA VAL A 17 -4.39 -4.63 3.38
C VAL A 17 -4.75 -3.26 3.95
N ALA A 18 -3.87 -2.27 3.80
CA ALA A 18 -4.10 -0.91 4.29
C ALA A 18 -5.27 -0.23 3.58
N GLU A 19 -5.30 -0.26 2.24
CA GLU A 19 -6.39 0.30 1.44
C GLU A 19 -7.73 -0.36 1.77
N PHE A 20 -7.76 -1.68 1.87
CA PHE A 20 -8.97 -2.44 2.21
C PHE A 20 -9.51 -2.05 3.60
N ALA A 21 -8.64 -1.96 4.62
CA ALA A 21 -9.04 -1.53 5.96
C ALA A 21 -9.60 -0.09 5.95
N ILE A 22 -8.96 0.82 5.22
CA ILE A 22 -9.43 2.21 5.08
C ILE A 22 -10.81 2.26 4.42
N PHE A 23 -11.02 1.56 3.31
CA PHE A 23 -12.29 1.60 2.59
C PHE A 23 -13.43 0.93 3.36
N THR A 24 -13.16 -0.21 4.00
CA THR A 24 -14.16 -0.91 4.82
C THR A 24 -14.61 -0.09 6.03
N GLY A 25 -13.71 0.67 6.65
CA GLY A 25 -14.08 1.64 7.71
C GLY A 25 -14.78 2.88 7.15
N ALA A 26 -14.26 3.48 6.09
CA ALA A 26 -14.76 4.73 5.55
C ALA A 26 -16.15 4.61 4.93
N ILE A 27 -16.48 3.48 4.29
CA ILE A 27 -17.77 3.31 3.60
C ILE A 27 -18.96 3.31 4.57
N GLN A 28 -18.74 2.90 5.82
CA GLN A 28 -19.78 2.88 6.87
C GLN A 28 -20.19 4.29 7.32
N VAL A 29 -19.26 5.26 7.25
CA VAL A 29 -19.49 6.64 7.73
C VAL A 29 -19.69 7.61 6.56
N PHE A 30 -18.94 7.45 5.46
CA PHE A 30 -18.92 8.35 4.32
C PHE A 30 -19.03 7.60 2.98
N PRO A 31 -20.16 6.92 2.68
CA PRO A 31 -20.27 6.00 1.56
C PRO A 31 -19.98 6.66 0.20
N VAL A 32 -20.56 7.82 -0.08
CA VAL A 32 -20.34 8.54 -1.36
C VAL A 32 -18.88 8.96 -1.52
N ARG A 33 -18.25 9.48 -0.46
CA ARG A 33 -16.85 9.92 -0.50
C ARG A 33 -15.90 8.73 -0.65
N ALA A 34 -16.17 7.64 0.06
CA ALA A 34 -15.39 6.41 -0.03
C ALA A 34 -15.41 5.83 -1.46
N VAL A 35 -16.58 5.79 -2.12
CA VAL A 35 -16.70 5.34 -3.52
C VAL A 35 -15.90 6.24 -4.46
N ILE A 36 -15.97 7.56 -4.28
CA ILE A 36 -15.17 8.50 -5.08
C ILE A 36 -13.67 8.25 -4.88
N SER A 37 -13.24 7.99 -3.64
CA SER A 37 -11.82 7.71 -3.32
C SER A 37 -11.31 6.42 -3.97
N ILE A 38 -12.16 5.40 -4.18
CA ILE A 38 -11.75 4.15 -4.87
C ILE A 38 -11.27 4.45 -6.31
N PHE A 39 -11.80 5.47 -6.99
CA PHE A 39 -11.31 5.84 -8.32
C PHE A 39 -9.84 6.29 -8.32
N ALA A 40 -9.30 6.75 -7.19
CA ALA A 40 -7.87 7.07 -7.08
C ALA A 40 -6.96 5.84 -7.27
N ILE A 41 -7.46 4.64 -6.93
CA ILE A 41 -6.74 3.38 -7.19
C ILE A 41 -6.57 3.17 -8.70
N VAL A 42 -7.59 3.51 -9.50
CA VAL A 42 -7.53 3.38 -10.97
C VAL A 42 -6.49 4.31 -11.55
N VAL A 43 -6.43 5.56 -11.09
CA VAL A 43 -5.38 6.52 -11.49
C VAL A 43 -4.00 5.96 -11.13
N THR A 44 -3.88 5.41 -9.92
CA THR A 44 -2.66 4.75 -9.45
C THR A 44 -2.24 3.60 -10.35
N ALA A 45 -3.22 2.77 -10.74
CA ALA A 45 -2.98 1.67 -11.63
C ALA A 45 -2.48 2.10 -12.99
N ILE A 46 -3.11 3.11 -13.59
CA ILE A 46 -2.75 3.62 -14.91
C ILE A 46 -1.30 4.11 -14.93
N TYR A 47 -0.89 4.94 -13.96
CA TYR A 47 0.47 5.50 -14.02
C TYR A 47 1.54 4.45 -13.69
N VAL A 48 1.33 3.57 -12.70
CA VAL A 48 2.31 2.53 -12.35
C VAL A 48 2.46 1.53 -13.49
N LEU A 49 1.34 1.06 -14.06
CA LEU A 49 1.39 0.14 -15.21
C LEU A 49 2.05 0.80 -16.42
N ARG A 50 1.80 2.09 -16.67
CA ARG A 50 2.47 2.83 -17.76
C ARG A 50 3.98 2.88 -17.56
N VAL A 51 4.46 3.04 -16.34
CA VAL A 51 5.91 2.99 -16.03
C VAL A 51 6.44 1.58 -16.22
N MET A 52 5.76 0.56 -15.69
CA MET A 52 6.18 -0.84 -15.82
C MET A 52 6.27 -1.27 -17.30
N MET A 53 5.27 -0.90 -18.11
CA MET A 53 5.27 -1.14 -19.55
C MET A 53 6.48 -0.51 -20.24
N LYS A 54 6.85 0.72 -19.89
CA LYS A 54 8.00 1.40 -20.49
C LYS A 54 9.35 0.81 -20.04
N VAL A 55 9.47 0.42 -18.78
CA VAL A 55 10.73 -0.03 -18.19
C VAL A 55 11.04 -1.48 -18.55
N PHE A 56 10.04 -2.38 -18.46
CA PHE A 56 10.25 -3.82 -18.64
C PHE A 56 9.86 -4.33 -20.03
N PHE A 57 8.86 -3.70 -20.66
CA PHE A 57 8.28 -4.17 -21.92
C PHE A 57 8.48 -3.17 -23.08
N GLY A 58 9.22 -2.08 -22.84
CA GLY A 58 9.52 -1.07 -23.83
C GLY A 58 10.65 -1.49 -24.78
N PRO A 59 10.89 -0.72 -25.85
CA PRO A 59 12.03 -0.95 -26.73
C PRO A 59 13.33 -0.83 -25.94
N ARG A 60 14.27 -1.73 -26.21
CA ARG A 60 15.57 -1.75 -25.56
C ARG A 60 16.32 -0.44 -25.84
N ASN A 61 16.92 0.13 -24.80
CA ASN A 61 17.68 1.38 -24.90
C ASN A 61 19.18 1.08 -24.90
N PRO A 62 19.91 1.33 -26.00
CA PRO A 62 21.33 1.01 -26.12
C PRO A 62 22.22 1.67 -25.06
N ARG A 63 21.78 2.80 -24.47
CA ARG A 63 22.51 3.50 -23.41
C ARG A 63 22.80 2.63 -22.18
N TRP A 64 22.01 1.59 -21.98
CA TRP A 64 22.01 0.76 -20.78
C TRP A 64 22.55 -0.65 -20.99
N ASP A 65 23.08 -0.95 -22.18
CA ASP A 65 23.47 -2.32 -22.54
C ASP A 65 24.66 -2.86 -21.74
N GLU A 66 25.50 -1.98 -21.19
CA GLU A 66 26.65 -2.36 -20.36
C GLU A 66 26.30 -2.56 -18.88
N LEU A 67 25.08 -2.23 -18.45
CA LEU A 67 24.66 -2.41 -17.07
C LEU A 67 24.56 -3.91 -16.74
N GLN A 68 25.18 -4.30 -15.64
CA GLN A 68 25.10 -5.66 -15.12
C GLN A 68 24.00 -5.78 -14.05
N ASP A 69 23.48 -6.99 -13.89
CA ASP A 69 22.56 -7.32 -12.81
C ASP A 69 23.24 -7.15 -11.45
N ALA A 70 22.44 -6.72 -10.47
CA ALA A 70 22.87 -6.55 -9.08
C ALA A 70 23.40 -7.88 -8.51
N LYS A 71 24.55 -7.83 -7.82
CA LYS A 71 25.21 -9.02 -7.25
C LYS A 71 25.65 -8.81 -5.81
N GLY A 72 25.70 -9.91 -5.06
CA GLY A 72 26.18 -9.91 -3.68
C GLY A 72 25.36 -9.00 -2.76
N VAL A 73 26.02 -8.02 -2.15
CA VAL A 73 25.40 -7.11 -1.18
C VAL A 73 24.36 -6.17 -1.78
N GLU A 74 24.42 -5.92 -3.10
CA GLU A 74 23.46 -5.05 -3.80
C GLU A 74 22.06 -5.65 -3.86
N ILE A 75 21.92 -6.97 -3.70
CA ILE A 75 20.64 -7.67 -3.68
C ILE A 75 19.90 -7.46 -2.35
N VAL A 76 20.63 -7.17 -1.26
CA VAL A 76 20.09 -7.12 0.11
C VAL A 76 18.90 -6.16 0.23
N PRO A 77 18.95 -4.90 -0.26
CA PRO A 77 17.82 -3.99 -0.19
C PRO A 77 16.58 -4.53 -0.93
N PHE A 78 16.77 -5.16 -2.08
CA PHE A 78 15.65 -5.71 -2.86
C PHE A 78 14.96 -6.86 -2.12
N VAL A 79 15.74 -7.72 -1.46
CA VAL A 79 15.21 -8.84 -0.67
C VAL A 79 14.51 -8.33 0.58
N ILE A 80 15.12 -7.41 1.32
CA ILE A 80 14.50 -6.85 2.53
C ILE A 80 13.20 -6.14 2.19
N LEU A 81 13.20 -5.27 1.17
CA LEU A 81 12.00 -4.55 0.75
C LEU A 81 10.92 -5.53 0.28
N SER A 82 11.24 -6.41 -0.68
CA SER A 82 10.24 -7.34 -1.23
C SER A 82 9.71 -8.30 -0.16
N GLY A 83 10.59 -8.79 0.71
CA GLY A 83 10.21 -9.64 1.84
C GLY A 83 9.29 -8.92 2.80
N THR A 84 9.55 -7.66 3.13
CA THR A 84 8.70 -6.84 4.01
C THR A 84 7.32 -6.60 3.39
N LEU A 85 7.27 -6.27 2.09
CA LEU A 85 6.01 -6.05 1.37
C LEU A 85 5.10 -7.28 1.37
N ILE A 86 5.71 -8.46 1.22
CA ILE A 86 5.00 -9.76 1.22
C ILE A 86 4.65 -10.17 2.63
N LEU A 87 5.57 -10.06 3.59
CA LEU A 87 5.37 -10.46 4.98
C LEU A 87 4.14 -9.78 5.59
N PHE A 88 4.06 -8.45 5.49
CA PHE A 88 2.92 -7.70 6.01
C PHE A 88 1.67 -7.80 5.13
N GLY A 89 1.82 -8.21 3.88
CA GLY A 89 0.67 -8.52 3.01
C GLY A 89 0.01 -9.86 3.34
N VAL A 90 0.82 -10.87 3.69
CA VAL A 90 0.36 -12.22 4.03
C VAL A 90 -0.04 -12.33 5.50
N MET A 91 0.72 -11.70 6.40
CA MET A 91 0.48 -11.69 7.84
C MET A 91 0.26 -10.25 8.33
N PRO A 92 -0.88 -9.63 8.00
CA PRO A 92 -1.15 -8.24 8.32
C PRO A 92 -1.26 -7.97 9.82
N ASP A 93 -1.66 -8.97 10.60
CA ASP A 93 -1.85 -8.87 12.06
C ASP A 93 -0.59 -8.41 12.79
N LEU A 94 0.61 -8.70 12.25
CA LEU A 94 1.86 -8.19 12.82
C LEU A 94 1.90 -6.66 12.90
N LEU A 95 1.35 -5.99 11.89
CA LEU A 95 1.30 -4.53 11.82
C LEU A 95 -0.01 -4.00 12.40
N MET A 96 -1.14 -4.63 12.07
CA MET A 96 -2.46 -4.16 12.47
C MET A 96 -2.66 -4.21 13.99
N ASN A 97 -2.19 -5.24 14.67
CA ASN A 97 -2.26 -5.29 16.14
C ASN A 97 -1.53 -4.11 16.79
N MET A 98 -0.40 -3.69 16.22
CA MET A 98 0.34 -2.52 16.73
C MET A 98 -0.45 -1.22 16.52
N ILE A 99 -1.11 -1.08 15.37
CA ILE A 99 -1.96 0.07 15.07
C ILE A 99 -3.18 0.09 15.99
N ASP A 100 -3.89 -1.02 16.12
CA ASP A 100 -5.11 -1.14 16.92
C ASP A 100 -4.86 -0.81 18.40
N ASN A 101 -3.76 -1.31 18.97
CA ASN A 101 -3.36 -0.99 20.34
C ASN A 101 -3.10 0.52 20.56
N GLY A 102 -2.72 1.26 19.53
CA GLY A 102 -2.55 2.71 19.58
C GLY A 102 -3.83 3.50 19.30
N VAL A 103 -4.62 3.05 18.31
CA VAL A 103 -5.75 3.80 17.76
C VAL A 103 -7.03 3.59 18.57
N ILE A 104 -7.32 2.37 19.03
CA ILE A 104 -8.58 2.06 19.75
C ILE A 104 -8.73 2.93 21.02
N PRO A 105 -7.73 3.02 21.92
CA PRO A 105 -7.87 3.84 23.13
C PRO A 105 -8.04 5.33 22.82
N LEU A 106 -7.44 5.80 21.72
CA LEU A 106 -7.61 7.18 21.27
C LEU A 106 -9.02 7.42 20.72
N ALA A 107 -9.53 6.49 19.92
CA ALA A 107 -10.88 6.56 19.37
C ALA A 107 -11.95 6.58 20.48
N GLU A 108 -11.80 5.73 21.51
CA GLU A 108 -12.69 5.70 22.67
C GLU A 108 -12.70 7.03 23.43
N LYS A 109 -11.52 7.63 23.69
CA LYS A 109 -11.41 8.94 24.34
C LYS A 109 -12.07 10.05 23.52
N LEU A 110 -11.88 10.05 22.20
CA LEU A 110 -12.50 11.03 21.31
C LEU A 110 -14.02 10.86 21.23
N ALA A 111 -14.52 9.63 21.24
CA ALA A 111 -15.95 9.35 21.29
C ALA A 111 -16.58 9.83 22.61
N ALA A 112 -15.93 9.57 23.75
CA ALA A 112 -16.36 10.06 25.06
C ALA A 112 -16.35 11.59 25.14
N PHE A 113 -15.35 12.25 24.55
CA PHE A 113 -15.27 13.71 24.49
C PHE A 113 -16.41 14.32 23.66
N LYS A 114 -16.76 13.70 22.52
CA LYS A 114 -17.93 14.13 21.73
C LYS A 114 -19.26 13.95 22.45
N MET A 115 -19.41 12.95 23.32
CA MET A 115 -20.62 12.78 24.13
C MET A 115 -20.68 13.71 25.37
N GLY A 116 -19.54 14.29 25.79
CA GLY A 116 -19.46 15.27 26.89
C GLY A 116 -19.45 16.74 26.44
N GLY A 117 -19.28 17.01 25.16
CA GLY A 117 -19.37 18.35 24.57
C GLY A 117 -20.81 18.67 24.17
N ILE A 118 -21.40 19.69 24.79
CA ILE A 118 -22.73 20.20 24.46
C ILE A 118 -22.70 20.80 23.04
N PHE A 119 -22.95 20.00 22.00
CA PHE A 119 -23.55 20.37 20.69
C PHE A 119 -23.99 19.11 19.94
#